data_AF-A0A382FV99-F1
#
_entry.id   AF-A0A382FV99-F1
#
_cell.length_a   1.000
_cell.length_b   1.000
_cell.length_c   1.000
_cell.angle_alpha   90.00
_cell.angle_beta   90.00
_cell.angle_gamma   90.00
#
_symmetry.space_group_name_H-M   'P 1'
#
loop_
_entity.id
_entity.type
_entity.pdbx_description
1 polymer ?
#
loop_
_entity_poly.entity_id
_entity_poly.type
_entity_poly.pdbx_seq_one_letter_code
_entity_poly.pdbx_strand_id
1 'polypeptide(L)'
;MNIFKIVISDLIMVFGWGKKSKKQESDIPPQKKQILLSDIPSVVDEIRSIRTKTIIAESKTFRDKIKSSCETILHIAIDLERDTLKIDDIDIHLKRLVERGKKEVISVIKRESIVQLPEINSYDDVENFNRTAGRMLKKIGDALGRHSAVIHIFAKKYAGKLKDDLKVMTDRNDEVTTMITNYSELETKIEQIHEAMNKIEQSKKSITDFGEQQKRDKKNIEELDTKITYNEQEIKDIKSSSEYTEFLQTNENLDSLSSEKNKIKGEIELQFTKISRPLNKYVYVSSLDKPQKKLLVTLTENPYDVLIDSNMQDIIQILESTRKGVQSGSVSVKDVDKSMSQIDETLS
;
A
#
# COMPACT_ATOMS: atom_id res chain seq x y z
N MET A 1 4.98 -25.02 -13.53
CA MET A 1 5.51 -24.29 -14.70
C MET A 1 4.33 -23.55 -15.33
N ASN A 2 4.07 -22.33 -14.86
CA ASN A 2 2.88 -21.57 -15.27
C ASN A 2 3.19 -20.79 -16.55
N ILE A 3 2.60 -21.24 -17.65
CA ILE A 3 2.69 -20.62 -18.97
C ILE A 3 1.68 -19.47 -18.99
N PHE A 4 2.15 -18.22 -18.96
CA PHE A 4 1.30 -17.06 -19.17
C PHE A 4 1.17 -16.80 -20.68
N LYS A 5 -0.07 -16.69 -21.17
CA LYS A 5 -0.35 -16.29 -22.56
C LYS A 5 -0.22 -14.77 -22.68
N ILE A 6 0.85 -14.29 -23.30
CA ILE A 6 0.97 -12.91 -23.74
C ILE A 6 0.78 -12.89 -25.26
N VAL A 7 -0.11 -12.01 -25.73
CA VAL A 7 -0.43 -11.82 -27.15
C VAL A 7 0.62 -10.87 -27.72
N ILE A 8 1.58 -11.39 -28.46
CA ILE A 8 2.41 -10.57 -29.34
C ILE A 8 1.82 -10.70 -30.74
N SER A 9 1.23 -9.62 -31.22
CA SER A 9 0.91 -9.49 -32.64
C SER A 9 2.24 -9.43 -33.39
N ASP A 10 2.48 -10.40 -34.29
CA ASP A 10 3.46 -10.20 -35.34
C ASP A 10 3.18 -8.84 -35.99
N LEU A 11 4.18 -7.97 -36.01
CA LEU A 11 4.15 -6.73 -36.76
C LEU A 11 3.95 -7.12 -38.22
N ILE A 12 2.69 -7.12 -38.65
CA ILE A 12 2.32 -7.10 -40.05
C ILE A 12 3.08 -5.91 -40.64
N MET A 13 4.06 -6.22 -41.49
CA MET A 13 4.69 -5.22 -42.34
C MET A 13 3.59 -4.65 -43.24
N VAL A 14 2.98 -3.55 -42.83
CA VAL A 14 2.11 -2.75 -43.71
C VAL A 14 3.03 -1.92 -44.60
N PHE A 15 3.49 -2.54 -45.68
CA PHE A 15 4.11 -1.83 -46.80
C PHE A 15 3.01 -1.11 -47.58
N GLY A 16 3.12 0.22 -47.70
CA GLY A 16 2.38 0.99 -48.71
C GLY A 16 1.47 2.08 -48.13
N TRP A 17 2.05 3.22 -47.76
CA TRP A 17 1.25 4.41 -47.42
C TRP A 17 1.33 5.43 -48.56
N GLY A 18 0.65 5.09 -49.66
CA GLY A 18 0.52 5.94 -50.84
C GLY A 18 -0.52 5.39 -51.80
N LYS A 19 -1.76 5.90 -51.70
CA LYS A 19 -2.95 5.67 -52.56
C LYS A 19 -3.33 4.19 -52.85
N LYS A 20 -4.54 3.82 -52.42
CA LYS A 20 -5.21 2.56 -52.72
C LYS A 20 -5.05 2.13 -54.20
N SER A 21 -4.43 0.99 -54.42
CA SER A 21 -4.70 0.15 -55.59
C SER A 21 -5.00 -1.27 -55.09
N LYS A 22 -6.18 -1.78 -55.47
CA LYS A 22 -6.64 -3.13 -55.11
C LYS A 22 -5.80 -4.14 -55.90
N LYS A 23 -4.90 -4.88 -55.25
CA LYS A 23 -4.47 -6.21 -55.67
C LYS A 23 -4.09 -7.03 -54.43
N GLN A 24 -4.66 -8.23 -54.36
CA GLN A 24 -4.66 -9.20 -53.25
C GLN A 24 -3.40 -9.20 -52.38
N GLU A 25 -3.55 -8.74 -51.14
CA GLU A 25 -2.68 -9.13 -50.03
C GLU A 25 -3.07 -10.55 -49.62
N SER A 26 -2.10 -11.47 -49.62
CA SER A 26 -2.26 -12.78 -49.00
C SER A 26 -2.39 -12.59 -47.49
N ASP A 27 -3.60 -12.79 -46.99
CA ASP A 27 -3.98 -12.78 -45.58
C ASP A 27 -3.36 -14.02 -44.90
N ILE A 28 -2.07 -13.94 -44.54
CA ILE A 28 -1.44 -14.95 -43.68
C ILE A 28 -1.80 -14.58 -42.24
N PRO A 29 -2.61 -15.38 -41.53
CA PRO A 29 -2.99 -15.08 -40.16
C PRO A 29 -1.74 -15.04 -39.25
N PRO A 30 -1.67 -14.11 -38.28
CA PRO A 30 -0.51 -13.97 -37.39
C PRO A 30 -0.23 -15.30 -36.67
N GLN A 31 1.00 -15.80 -36.82
CA GLN A 31 1.39 -17.06 -36.19
C GLN A 31 1.61 -16.82 -34.70
N LYS A 32 0.75 -17.42 -33.87
CA LYS A 32 0.87 -17.37 -32.41
C LYS A 32 2.15 -18.08 -31.96
N LYS A 33 3.22 -17.35 -31.70
CA LYS A 33 4.42 -17.89 -31.03
C LYS A 33 4.20 -17.90 -29.52
N GLN A 34 4.34 -19.06 -28.88
CA GLN A 34 4.44 -19.15 -27.42
C GLN A 34 5.89 -18.88 -27.03
N ILE A 35 6.10 -17.96 -26.10
CA ILE A 35 7.43 -17.64 -25.55
C ILE A 35 7.41 -17.82 -24.03
N LEU A 36 8.55 -18.17 -23.44
CA LEU A 36 8.66 -18.21 -21.99
C LEU A 36 8.86 -16.79 -21.44
N LEU A 37 8.49 -16.58 -20.17
CA LEU A 37 8.72 -15.30 -19.49
C LEU A 37 10.20 -14.93 -19.45
N SER A 38 11.09 -15.92 -19.37
CA SER A 38 12.55 -15.76 -19.43
C SER A 38 13.04 -15.21 -20.76
N ASP A 39 12.28 -15.41 -21.83
CA ASP A 39 12.72 -15.10 -23.19
C ASP A 39 12.30 -13.67 -23.58
N ILE A 40 11.40 -13.04 -22.81
CA ILE A 40 10.88 -11.70 -23.10
C ILE A 40 11.99 -10.65 -23.26
N PRO A 41 13.02 -10.57 -22.39
CA PRO A 41 14.09 -9.58 -22.56
C PRO A 41 14.78 -9.71 -23.93
N SER A 42 15.12 -10.94 -24.33
CA SER A 42 15.76 -11.20 -25.61
C SER A 42 14.87 -10.83 -26.79
N VAL A 43 13.57 -11.15 -26.72
CA VAL A 43 12.60 -10.83 -27.78
C VAL A 43 12.41 -9.31 -27.90
N VAL A 44 12.31 -8.62 -26.77
CA VAL A 44 12.22 -7.15 -26.71
C VAL A 44 13.46 -6.49 -27.32
N ASP A 45 14.64 -6.97 -26.97
CA ASP A 45 15.91 -6.45 -27.51
C ASP A 45 16.03 -6.71 -29.02
N GLU A 46 15.58 -7.88 -29.49
CA GLU A 46 15.53 -8.19 -30.92
C GLU A 46 14.58 -7.25 -31.67
N ILE A 47 13.36 -7.05 -31.15
CA ILE A 47 12.37 -6.13 -31.74
C ILE A 47 12.93 -4.71 -31.79
N ARG A 48 13.52 -4.24 -30.68
CA ARG A 48 14.16 -2.91 -30.61
C ARG A 48 15.26 -2.82 -31.65
N SER A 49 16.18 -3.78 -31.71
CA SER A 49 17.29 -3.80 -32.68
C SER A 49 16.81 -3.77 -34.14
N ILE A 50 15.82 -4.58 -34.49
CA ILE A 50 15.23 -4.60 -35.83
C ILE A 50 14.64 -3.23 -36.17
N ARG A 51 13.91 -2.63 -35.23
CA ARG A 51 13.25 -1.33 -35.43
C ARG A 51 14.26 -0.19 -35.54
N THR A 52 15.30 -0.18 -34.72
CA THR A 52 16.40 0.79 -34.81
C THR A 52 17.13 0.69 -36.16
N LYS A 53 17.45 -0.53 -36.62
CA LYS A 53 18.07 -0.72 -37.95
C LYS A 53 17.17 -0.26 -39.09
N THR A 54 15.87 -0.55 -38.99
CA THR A 54 14.87 -0.18 -40.00
C THR A 54 14.74 1.33 -40.12
N ILE A 55 14.52 2.05 -39.01
CA ILE A 55 14.37 3.51 -39.05
C ILE A 55 15.63 4.21 -39.57
N ILE A 56 16.82 3.71 -39.23
CA ILE A 56 18.10 4.22 -39.76
C ILE A 56 18.17 4.03 -41.28
N ALA A 57 17.88 2.83 -41.78
CA ALA A 57 17.96 2.52 -43.22
C ALA A 57 16.93 3.29 -44.05
N GLU A 58 15.69 3.38 -43.58
CA GLU A 58 14.62 4.12 -44.25
C GLU A 58 14.90 5.63 -44.22
N SER A 59 15.35 6.16 -43.07
CA SER A 59 15.71 7.59 -42.96
C SER A 59 16.91 7.96 -43.83
N LYS A 60 17.91 7.07 -44.00
CA LYS A 60 18.99 7.26 -44.99
C LYS A 60 18.43 7.40 -46.41
N THR A 61 17.52 6.51 -46.79
CA THR A 61 16.88 6.53 -48.11
C THR A 61 16.11 7.83 -48.34
N PHE A 62 15.42 8.33 -47.32
CA PHE A 62 14.70 9.60 -47.39
C PHE A 62 15.61 10.81 -47.38
N ARG A 63 16.68 10.79 -46.60
CA ARG A 63 17.73 11.81 -46.63
C ARG A 63 18.31 11.97 -48.02
N ASP A 64 18.64 10.87 -48.70
CA ASP A 64 19.25 10.93 -50.05
C ASP A 64 18.27 11.52 -51.08
N LYS A 65 16.98 11.18 -50.96
CA LYS A 65 15.92 11.80 -51.79
C LYS A 65 15.76 13.29 -51.51
N ILE A 66 15.71 13.69 -50.24
CA ILE A 66 15.63 15.10 -49.83
C ILE A 66 16.86 15.86 -50.32
N LYS A 67 18.06 15.28 -50.21
CA LYS A 67 19.32 15.85 -50.69
C LYS A 67 19.27 16.10 -52.20
N SER A 68 18.81 15.14 -52.99
CA SER A 68 18.68 15.29 -54.45
C SER A 68 17.70 16.41 -54.83
N SER A 69 16.57 16.53 -54.13
CA SER A 69 15.64 17.66 -54.31
C SER A 69 16.26 18.99 -53.87
N CYS A 70 17.05 19.04 -52.78
CA CYS A 70 17.79 20.25 -52.37
C CYS A 70 18.77 20.73 -53.45
N GLU A 71 19.54 19.82 -54.06
CA GLU A 71 20.47 20.15 -55.15
C GLU A 71 19.71 20.72 -56.36
N THR A 72 18.57 20.11 -56.70
CA THR A 72 17.71 20.58 -57.79
C THR A 72 17.13 21.97 -57.51
N ILE A 73 16.64 22.21 -56.29
CA ILE A 73 16.13 23.52 -55.84
C ILE A 73 17.23 24.58 -55.83
N LEU A 74 18.46 24.21 -55.42
CA LEU A 74 19.62 25.10 -55.46
C LEU A 74 19.95 25.52 -56.89
N HIS A 75 19.95 24.59 -57.84
CA HIS A 75 20.14 24.89 -59.26
C HIS A 75 19.05 25.83 -59.80
N ILE A 76 17.78 25.59 -59.45
CA ILE A 76 16.68 26.50 -59.79
C ILE A 76 16.93 27.91 -59.25
N ALA A 77 17.41 28.06 -58.01
CA ALA A 77 17.72 29.36 -57.43
C ALA A 77 18.87 30.09 -58.15
N ILE A 78 19.87 29.35 -58.63
CA ILE A 78 20.98 29.90 -59.43
C ILE A 78 20.49 30.34 -60.82
N ASP A 79 19.67 29.53 -61.48
CA ASP A 79 19.12 29.85 -62.80
C ASP A 79 18.14 31.03 -62.73
N LEU A 80 17.31 31.08 -61.68
CA LEU A 80 16.44 32.21 -61.38
C LEU A 80 17.21 33.52 -61.21
N GLU A 81 18.40 33.48 -60.59
CA GLU A 81 19.24 34.68 -60.40
C GLU A 81 19.74 35.22 -61.74
N ARG A 82 20.13 34.33 -62.67
CA ARG A 82 20.64 34.65 -64.00
C ARG A 82 19.55 35.10 -64.97
N ASP A 83 18.33 34.59 -64.81
CA ASP A 83 17.21 34.99 -65.64
C ASP A 83 16.85 36.45 -65.41
N THR A 84 17.04 37.26 -66.45
CA THR A 84 16.56 38.65 -66.44
C THR A 84 15.06 38.64 -66.66
N LEU A 85 14.33 39.36 -65.81
CA LEU A 85 12.89 39.44 -65.94
C LEU A 85 12.53 40.25 -67.20
N LYS A 86 11.64 39.72 -68.04
CA LYS A 86 11.00 40.50 -69.10
C LYS A 86 9.93 41.38 -68.43
N ILE A 87 10.28 42.63 -68.14
CA ILE A 87 9.47 43.55 -67.31
C ILE A 87 9.02 44.78 -68.10
N ASP A 88 9.02 44.71 -69.43
CA ASP A 88 8.85 45.90 -70.27
C ASP A 88 7.47 46.57 -70.08
N ASP A 89 6.49 45.86 -69.50
CA ASP A 89 5.11 46.33 -69.25
C ASP A 89 4.72 46.50 -67.75
N ILE A 90 5.66 46.50 -66.79
CA ILE A 90 5.32 46.62 -65.35
C ILE A 90 5.66 48.02 -64.80
N ASP A 91 4.75 48.56 -63.98
CA ASP A 91 4.93 49.76 -63.18
C ASP A 91 6.25 49.76 -62.36
N ILE A 92 6.89 50.92 -62.25
CA ILE A 92 8.21 51.09 -61.61
C ILE A 92 8.20 50.66 -60.12
N HIS A 93 7.12 50.89 -59.39
CA HIS A 93 7.00 50.48 -57.99
C HIS A 93 6.79 48.98 -57.86
N LEU A 94 5.99 48.37 -58.75
CA LEU A 94 5.83 46.92 -58.82
C LEU A 94 7.14 46.22 -59.23
N LYS A 95 7.89 46.79 -60.16
CA LYS A 95 9.21 46.29 -60.56
C LYS A 95 10.17 46.21 -59.38
N ARG A 96 10.27 47.28 -58.58
CA ARG A 96 11.13 47.32 -57.38
C ARG A 96 10.71 46.28 -56.33
N LEU A 97 9.40 46.07 -56.15
CA LEU A 97 8.87 45.06 -55.24
C LEU A 97 9.20 43.64 -55.72
N VAL A 98 9.05 43.39 -57.03
CA VAL A 98 9.33 42.08 -57.65
C VAL A 98 10.81 41.72 -57.55
N GLU A 99 11.71 42.66 -57.84
CA GLU A 99 13.16 42.46 -57.72
C GLU A 99 13.60 42.20 -56.27
N ARG A 100 12.98 42.87 -55.29
CA ARG A 100 13.25 42.65 -53.87
C ARG A 100 12.79 41.27 -53.41
N GLY A 101 11.55 40.89 -53.75
CA GLY A 101 11.01 39.56 -53.43
C GLY A 101 11.82 38.44 -54.08
N LYS A 102 12.21 38.61 -55.35
CA LYS A 102 13.11 37.70 -56.06
C LYS A 102 14.43 37.51 -55.31
N LYS A 103 15.11 38.60 -54.91
CA LYS A 103 16.38 38.53 -54.17
C LYS A 103 16.23 37.83 -52.81
N GLU A 104 15.15 38.12 -52.08
CA GLU A 104 14.92 37.50 -50.76
C GLU A 104 14.67 35.99 -50.89
N VAL A 105 13.80 35.57 -51.82
CA VAL A 105 13.50 34.16 -52.06
C VAL A 105 14.76 33.39 -52.48
N ILE A 106 15.54 33.92 -53.42
CA ILE A 106 16.79 33.30 -53.88
C ILE A 106 17.79 33.18 -52.72
N SER A 107 17.95 34.24 -51.92
CA SER A 107 18.87 34.25 -50.77
C SER A 107 18.50 33.18 -49.75
N VAL A 108 17.22 33.05 -49.40
CA VAL A 108 16.76 32.03 -48.45
C VAL A 108 16.94 30.63 -49.03
N ILE A 109 16.54 30.39 -50.27
CA ILE A 109 16.69 29.07 -50.90
C ILE A 109 18.15 28.65 -50.96
N LYS A 110 19.05 29.53 -51.42
CA LYS A 110 20.48 29.23 -51.46
C LYS A 110 21.03 28.93 -50.07
N ARG A 111 20.77 29.79 -49.09
CA ARG A 111 21.28 29.61 -47.73
C ARG A 111 20.84 28.29 -47.12
N GLU A 112 19.56 27.93 -47.24
CA GLU A 112 19.03 26.73 -46.59
C GLU A 112 19.31 25.46 -47.40
N SER A 113 19.48 25.53 -48.73
CA SER A 113 19.80 24.36 -49.58
C SER A 113 21.30 24.00 -49.58
N ILE A 114 22.17 24.92 -49.17
CA ILE A 114 23.62 24.67 -48.98
C ILE A 114 23.88 23.94 -47.65
N VAL A 115 22.94 23.99 -46.70
CA VAL A 115 23.09 23.31 -45.40
C VAL A 115 23.24 21.82 -45.63
N GLN A 116 24.36 21.25 -45.17
CA GLN A 116 24.60 19.82 -45.27
C GLN A 116 23.62 19.08 -44.34
N LEU A 117 22.86 18.15 -44.91
CA LEU A 117 22.00 17.26 -44.15
C LEU A 117 22.86 16.32 -43.29
N PRO A 118 22.59 16.20 -41.98
CA PRO A 118 23.33 15.33 -41.07
C PRO A 118 23.46 13.91 -41.62
N GLU A 119 24.62 13.26 -41.41
CA GLU A 119 24.73 11.83 -41.65
C GLU A 119 23.92 11.06 -40.60
N ILE A 120 23.38 9.90 -41.00
CA ILE A 120 22.49 9.11 -40.14
C ILE A 120 23.19 7.82 -39.79
N ASN A 121 23.74 7.68 -38.58
CA ASN A 121 24.37 6.43 -38.13
C ASN A 121 23.72 5.88 -36.85
N SER A 122 22.93 6.69 -36.17
CA SER A 122 22.18 6.36 -34.95
C SER A 122 20.74 6.86 -35.04
N TYR A 123 19.91 6.48 -34.06
CA TYR A 123 18.56 7.01 -33.90
C TYR A 123 18.58 8.52 -33.59
N ASP A 124 19.49 8.98 -32.73
CA ASP A 124 19.67 10.41 -32.44
C ASP A 124 19.98 11.23 -33.71
N ASP A 125 20.74 10.64 -34.65
CA ASP A 125 20.99 11.27 -35.94
C ASP A 125 19.73 11.38 -36.79
N VAL A 126 18.79 10.42 -36.70
CA VAL A 126 17.49 10.49 -37.38
C VAL A 126 16.69 11.69 -36.85
N GLU A 127 16.65 11.89 -35.52
CA GLU A 127 15.97 13.02 -34.91
C GLU A 127 16.62 14.35 -35.32
N ASN A 128 17.95 14.41 -35.31
CA ASN A 128 18.71 15.58 -35.74
C ASN A 128 18.50 15.90 -37.22
N PHE A 129 18.48 14.88 -38.08
CA PHE A 129 18.14 15.01 -39.49
C PHE A 129 16.72 15.55 -39.67
N ASN A 130 15.71 14.94 -39.04
CA ASN A 130 14.31 15.38 -39.16
C ASN A 130 14.13 16.84 -38.71
N ARG A 131 14.76 17.23 -37.61
CA ARG A 131 14.73 18.62 -37.12
C ARG A 131 15.39 19.60 -38.09
N THR A 132 16.49 19.19 -38.72
CA THR A 132 17.23 20.01 -39.69
C THR A 132 16.45 20.17 -40.99
N ALA A 133 15.94 19.06 -41.54
CA ALA A 133 15.14 19.03 -42.75
C ALA A 133 13.81 19.78 -42.59
N GLY A 134 13.11 19.57 -41.47
CA GLY A 134 11.90 20.33 -41.14
C GLY A 134 12.13 21.84 -41.01
N ARG A 135 13.25 22.26 -40.40
CA ARG A 135 13.61 23.70 -40.31
C ARG A 135 13.90 24.30 -41.68
N MET A 136 14.66 23.59 -42.52
CA MET A 136 14.97 24.01 -43.88
C MET A 136 13.67 24.18 -44.69
N LEU A 137 12.82 23.15 -44.70
CA LEU A 137 11.52 23.15 -45.37
C LEU A 137 10.65 24.32 -44.91
N LYS A 138 10.56 24.55 -43.59
CA LYS A 138 9.79 25.66 -43.03
C LYS A 138 10.29 27.01 -43.53
N LYS A 139 11.60 27.27 -43.49
CA LYS A 139 12.14 28.56 -43.92
C LYS A 139 11.99 28.81 -45.42
N ILE A 140 12.19 27.78 -46.25
CA ILE A 140 11.98 27.88 -47.69
C ILE A 140 10.48 28.11 -47.98
N GLY A 141 9.61 27.34 -47.33
CA GLY A 141 8.16 27.49 -47.42
C GLY A 141 7.68 28.88 -47.00
N ASP A 142 8.19 29.42 -45.89
CA ASP A 142 7.85 30.75 -45.39
C ASP A 142 8.27 31.85 -46.38
N ALA A 143 9.47 31.75 -46.97
CA ALA A 143 9.94 32.71 -47.97
C ALA A 143 9.10 32.66 -49.26
N LEU A 144 8.73 31.45 -49.70
CA LEU A 144 7.87 31.26 -50.86
C LEU A 144 6.43 31.72 -50.61
N GLY A 145 5.90 31.49 -49.42
CA GLY A 145 4.56 31.93 -49.02
C GLY A 145 4.46 33.47 -48.98
N ARG A 146 5.43 34.13 -48.33
CA ARG A 146 5.47 35.60 -48.22
C ARG A 146 5.54 36.31 -49.56
N HIS A 147 6.24 35.74 -50.54
CA HIS A 147 6.44 36.33 -51.87
C HIS A 147 5.61 35.65 -52.97
N SER A 148 4.56 34.91 -52.62
CA SER A 148 3.78 34.08 -53.57
C SER A 148 3.28 34.84 -54.81
N ALA A 149 2.72 36.04 -54.62
CA ALA A 149 2.24 36.89 -55.71
C ALA A 149 3.36 37.32 -56.68
N VAL A 150 4.56 37.53 -56.15
CA VAL A 150 5.75 37.97 -56.88
C VAL A 150 6.40 36.78 -57.60
N ILE A 151 6.39 35.59 -56.99
CA ILE A 151 6.94 34.34 -57.56
C ILE A 151 6.24 33.94 -58.86
N HIS A 152 4.93 34.13 -58.97
CA HIS A 152 4.20 33.87 -60.20
C HIS A 152 4.66 34.72 -61.39
N ILE A 153 5.28 35.87 -61.12
CA ILE A 153 5.80 36.80 -62.12
C ILE A 153 7.22 36.38 -62.54
N PHE A 154 8.12 36.12 -61.58
CA PHE A 154 9.53 35.89 -61.89
C PHE A 154 9.97 34.43 -62.02
N ALA A 155 9.19 33.48 -61.51
CA ALA A 155 9.54 32.07 -61.46
C ALA A 155 8.55 31.17 -62.20
N LYS A 156 7.69 31.74 -63.07
CA LYS A 156 6.59 31.01 -63.75
C LYS A 156 7.05 29.69 -64.39
N LYS A 157 8.21 29.66 -65.06
CA LYS A 157 8.77 28.44 -65.69
C LYS A 157 9.37 27.43 -64.71
N TYR A 158 9.74 27.84 -63.49
CA TYR A 158 10.33 26.98 -62.46
C TYR A 158 9.36 26.57 -61.37
N ALA A 159 8.23 27.27 -61.23
CA ALA A 159 7.28 27.10 -60.14
C ALA A 159 6.73 25.66 -60.04
N GLY A 160 6.50 24.99 -61.17
CA GLY A 160 6.07 23.58 -61.18
C GLY A 160 7.12 22.67 -60.56
N LYS A 161 8.36 22.72 -61.07
CA LYS A 161 9.47 21.88 -60.58
C LYS A 161 9.81 22.17 -59.11
N LEU A 162 9.87 23.44 -58.73
CA LEU A 162 10.11 23.87 -57.34
C LEU A 162 9.02 23.31 -56.41
N LYS A 163 7.75 23.36 -56.82
CA LYS A 163 6.64 22.80 -56.07
C LYS A 163 6.75 21.28 -55.93
N ASP A 164 7.08 20.59 -57.01
CA ASP A 164 7.19 19.12 -57.02
C ASP A 164 8.32 18.64 -56.11
N ASP A 165 9.51 19.25 -56.19
CA ASP A 165 10.66 18.91 -55.33
C ASP A 165 10.39 19.25 -53.86
N LEU A 166 9.78 20.40 -53.57
CA LEU A 166 9.37 20.73 -52.19
C LEU A 166 8.33 19.76 -51.65
N LYS A 167 7.39 19.33 -52.49
CA LYS A 167 6.41 18.31 -52.11
C LYS A 167 7.09 16.99 -51.77
N VAL A 168 8.05 16.54 -52.59
CA VAL A 168 8.83 15.34 -52.30
C VAL A 168 9.55 15.49 -50.96
N MET A 169 10.21 16.61 -50.71
CA MET A 169 10.92 16.83 -49.45
C MET A 169 9.98 16.82 -48.24
N THR A 170 8.83 17.50 -48.33
CA THR A 170 7.82 17.50 -47.26
C THR A 170 7.26 16.12 -47.00
N ASP A 171 6.79 15.43 -48.04
CA ASP A 171 6.20 14.09 -47.91
C ASP A 171 7.19 13.11 -47.26
N ARG A 172 8.50 13.19 -47.61
CA ARG A 172 9.54 12.34 -47.00
C ARG A 172 9.89 12.74 -45.56
N ASN A 173 9.90 14.03 -45.25
CA ASN A 173 10.14 14.49 -43.88
C ASN A 173 8.97 14.11 -42.94
N ASP A 174 7.74 14.13 -43.46
CA ASP A 174 6.55 13.69 -42.72
C ASP A 174 6.58 12.17 -42.46
N GLU A 175 7.06 11.38 -43.42
CA GLU A 175 7.29 9.94 -43.23
C GLU A 175 8.32 9.68 -42.11
N VAL A 176 9.45 10.41 -42.10
CA VAL A 176 10.46 10.32 -41.02
C VAL A 176 9.87 10.71 -39.67
N THR A 177 9.07 11.79 -39.62
CA THR A 177 8.39 12.21 -38.40
C THR A 177 7.45 11.13 -37.87
N THR A 178 6.69 10.48 -38.76
CA THR A 178 5.82 9.36 -38.40
C THR A 178 6.61 8.17 -37.85
N MET A 179 7.76 7.85 -38.46
CA MET A 179 8.65 6.79 -37.98
C MET A 179 9.21 7.08 -36.58
N ILE A 180 9.60 8.32 -36.30
CA ILE A 180 10.05 8.77 -34.97
C ILE A 180 8.93 8.59 -33.94
N THR A 181 7.71 9.03 -34.24
CA THR A 181 6.55 8.85 -33.34
C THR A 181 6.30 7.36 -33.04
N ASN A 182 6.29 6.52 -34.08
CA ASN A 182 6.10 5.07 -33.90
C ASN A 182 7.22 4.42 -33.10
N TYR A 183 8.47 4.87 -33.26
CA TYR A 183 9.61 4.39 -32.48
C TYR A 183 9.47 4.79 -31.01
N SER A 184 9.06 6.03 -30.73
CA SER A 184 8.77 6.48 -29.37
C SER A 184 7.66 5.66 -28.71
N GLU A 185 6.57 5.39 -29.43
CA GLU A 185 5.50 4.52 -28.92
C GLU A 185 5.97 3.09 -28.63
N LEU A 186 6.88 2.56 -29.46
CA LEU A 186 7.51 1.27 -29.22
C LEU A 186 8.31 1.29 -27.92
N GLU A 187 9.14 2.31 -27.70
CA GLU A 187 9.95 2.44 -26.48
C GLU A 187 9.06 2.50 -25.22
N THR A 188 7.96 3.25 -25.26
CA THR A 188 6.98 3.27 -24.16
C THR A 188 6.36 1.89 -23.92
N LYS A 189 6.01 1.14 -24.97
CA LYS A 189 5.48 -0.22 -24.83
C LYS A 189 6.52 -1.18 -24.25
N ILE A 190 7.78 -1.04 -24.62
CA ILE A 190 8.89 -1.82 -24.06
C ILE A 190 9.04 -1.54 -22.56
N GLU A 191 8.97 -0.27 -22.15
CA GLU A 191 9.03 0.11 -20.74
C GLU A 191 7.88 -0.52 -19.92
N GLN A 192 6.66 -0.49 -20.45
CA GLN A 192 5.50 -1.13 -19.82
C GLN A 192 5.68 -2.66 -19.67
N ILE A 193 6.31 -3.31 -20.65
CA ILE A 193 6.63 -4.75 -20.58
C ILE A 193 7.62 -5.01 -19.44
N HIS A 194 8.69 -4.21 -19.32
CA HIS A 194 9.66 -4.36 -18.23
C HIS A 194 9.02 -4.14 -16.85
N GLU A 195 8.15 -3.14 -16.71
CA GLU A 195 7.43 -2.91 -15.46
C GLU A 195 6.54 -4.11 -15.08
N ALA A 196 5.81 -4.66 -16.05
CA ALA A 196 4.99 -5.84 -15.85
C ALA A 196 5.83 -7.07 -15.46
N MET A 197 6.99 -7.27 -16.10
CA MET A 197 7.92 -8.34 -15.74
C MET A 197 8.39 -8.25 -14.29
N ASN A 198 8.77 -7.05 -13.84
CA ASN A 198 9.19 -6.82 -12.46
C ASN A 198 8.07 -7.12 -11.47
N LYS A 199 6.82 -6.73 -11.76
CA LYS A 199 5.65 -7.06 -10.93
C LYS A 199 5.42 -8.57 -10.84
N ILE A 200 5.62 -9.30 -11.94
CA ILE A 200 5.51 -10.77 -11.96
C ILE A 200 6.60 -11.40 -11.08
N GLU A 201 7.83 -10.90 -11.15
CA GLU A 201 8.94 -11.40 -10.32
C GLU A 201 8.69 -11.19 -8.83
N GLN A 202 8.25 -9.98 -8.44
CA GLN A 202 7.86 -9.66 -7.07
C GLN A 202 6.74 -10.58 -6.58
N SER A 203 5.71 -10.80 -7.40
CA SER A 203 4.59 -11.68 -7.07
C SER A 203 5.06 -13.13 -6.86
N LYS A 204 6.00 -13.62 -7.69
CA LYS A 204 6.59 -14.96 -7.55
C LYS A 204 7.34 -15.12 -6.23
N LYS A 205 8.07 -14.09 -5.79
CA LYS A 205 8.75 -14.08 -4.49
C LYS A 205 7.73 -14.16 -3.35
N SER A 206 6.70 -13.30 -3.36
CA SER A 206 5.64 -13.33 -2.34
C SER A 206 4.93 -14.69 -2.25
N ILE A 207 4.65 -15.34 -3.39
CA ILE A 207 4.06 -16.69 -3.41
C ILE A 207 4.97 -17.70 -2.70
N THR A 208 6.28 -17.60 -2.90
CA THR A 208 7.26 -18.48 -2.25
C THR A 208 7.27 -18.24 -0.74
N ASP A 209 7.33 -16.97 -0.31
CA ASP A 209 7.33 -16.58 1.10
C ASP A 209 6.05 -17.04 1.81
N PHE A 210 4.88 -16.86 1.18
CA PHE A 210 3.60 -17.36 1.71
C PHE A 210 3.56 -18.88 1.79
N GLY A 211 4.13 -19.59 0.81
CA GLY A 211 4.23 -21.05 0.84
C GLY A 211 5.09 -21.56 2.00
N GLU A 212 6.17 -20.87 2.35
CA GLU A 212 6.97 -21.20 3.53
C GLU A 212 6.24 -20.88 4.84
N GLN A 213 5.54 -19.75 4.89
CA GLN A 213 4.74 -19.38 6.06
C GLN A 213 3.64 -20.42 6.32
N GLN A 214 2.93 -20.85 5.27
CA GLN A 214 1.91 -21.88 5.37
C GLN A 214 2.46 -23.21 5.93
N LYS A 215 3.69 -23.60 5.56
CA LYS A 215 4.34 -24.80 6.11
C LYS A 215 4.64 -24.65 7.60
N ARG A 216 5.14 -23.49 8.04
CA ARG A 216 5.41 -23.20 9.46
C ARG A 216 4.12 -23.22 10.27
N ASP A 217 3.08 -22.56 9.79
CA ASP A 217 1.79 -22.48 10.48
C ASP A 217 1.15 -23.86 10.60
N LYS A 218 1.24 -24.69 9.55
CA LYS A 218 0.77 -26.09 9.62
C LYS A 218 1.49 -26.89 10.72
N LYS A 219 2.81 -26.77 10.82
CA LYS A 219 3.59 -27.45 11.87
C LYS A 219 3.18 -26.96 13.27
N ASN A 220 2.98 -25.65 13.44
CA ASN A 220 2.55 -25.08 14.71
C ASN A 220 1.17 -25.58 15.12
N ILE A 221 0.24 -25.73 14.17
CA ILE A 221 -1.09 -26.32 14.43
C ILE A 221 -0.94 -27.76 14.91
N GLU A 222 -0.16 -28.60 14.23
CA GLU A 222 0.08 -30.00 14.63
C GLU A 222 0.70 -30.11 16.04
N GLU A 223 1.63 -29.21 16.40
CA GLU A 223 2.22 -29.14 17.74
C GLU A 223 1.20 -28.70 18.80
N LEU A 224 0.32 -27.76 18.49
CA LEU A 224 -0.73 -27.31 19.41
C LEU A 224 -1.79 -28.38 19.62
N ASP A 225 -2.23 -29.07 18.56
CA ASP A 225 -3.19 -30.17 18.65
C ASP A 225 -2.65 -31.27 19.57
N THR A 226 -1.37 -31.62 19.43
CA THR A 226 -0.71 -32.60 20.31
C THR A 226 -0.74 -32.16 21.78
N LYS A 227 -0.47 -30.88 22.06
CA LYS A 227 -0.53 -30.33 23.42
C LYS A 227 -1.95 -30.30 23.98
N ILE A 228 -2.94 -29.99 23.15
CA ILE A 228 -4.35 -30.03 23.55
C ILE A 228 -4.73 -31.44 23.97
N THR A 229 -4.44 -32.45 23.13
CA THR A 229 -4.73 -33.85 23.46
C THR A 229 -4.03 -34.30 24.74
N TYR A 230 -2.77 -33.92 24.94
CA TYR A 230 -2.03 -34.22 26.17
C TYR A 230 -2.70 -33.57 27.40
N ASN A 231 -3.01 -32.27 27.33
CA ASN A 231 -3.62 -31.54 28.44
C ASN A 231 -5.03 -32.05 28.76
N GLU A 232 -5.82 -32.41 27.75
CA GLU A 232 -7.14 -33.03 27.95
C GLU A 232 -7.04 -34.35 28.73
N GLN A 233 -6.02 -35.16 28.41
CA GLN A 233 -5.77 -36.41 29.12
C GLN A 233 -5.31 -36.15 30.57
N GLU A 234 -4.37 -35.23 30.79
CA GLU A 234 -3.94 -34.83 32.14
C GLU A 234 -5.12 -34.33 33.01
N ILE A 235 -6.00 -33.49 32.46
CA ILE A 235 -7.19 -33.01 33.18
C ILE A 235 -8.10 -34.19 33.55
N LYS A 236 -8.27 -35.15 32.65
CA LYS A 236 -9.09 -36.34 32.90
C LYS A 236 -8.47 -37.19 34.01
N ASP A 237 -7.15 -37.39 33.97
CA ASP A 237 -6.41 -38.17 34.95
C ASP A 237 -6.50 -37.53 36.34
N ILE A 238 -6.28 -36.21 36.45
CA ILE A 238 -6.46 -35.45 37.70
C ILE A 238 -7.88 -35.59 38.23
N LYS A 239 -8.91 -35.42 37.40
CA LYS A 239 -10.31 -35.53 37.85
C LYS A 239 -10.70 -36.95 38.30
N SER A 240 -10.02 -37.96 37.76
CA SER A 240 -10.21 -39.37 38.15
C SER A 240 -9.37 -39.79 39.36
N SER A 241 -8.48 -38.91 39.83
CA SER A 241 -7.55 -39.23 40.91
C SER A 241 -8.25 -39.26 42.27
N SER A 242 -7.70 -40.05 43.18
CA SER A 242 -8.15 -40.09 44.57
C SER A 242 -7.97 -38.75 45.25
N GLU A 243 -6.87 -38.04 44.98
CA GLU A 243 -6.54 -36.74 45.56
C GLU A 243 -7.59 -35.68 45.21
N TYR A 244 -8.10 -35.68 43.96
CA TYR A 244 -9.17 -34.75 43.57
C TYR A 244 -10.49 -35.07 44.30
N THR A 245 -10.79 -36.36 44.50
CA THR A 245 -11.97 -36.79 45.26
C THR A 245 -11.85 -36.40 46.74
N GLU A 246 -10.68 -36.59 47.35
CA GLU A 246 -10.37 -36.18 48.72
C GLU A 246 -10.43 -34.66 48.90
N PHE A 247 -9.95 -33.91 47.91
CA PHE A 247 -10.08 -32.46 47.88
C PHE A 247 -11.55 -32.02 47.92
N LEU A 248 -12.42 -32.63 47.10
CA LEU A 248 -13.86 -32.31 47.09
C LEU A 248 -14.51 -32.61 48.45
N GLN A 249 -14.25 -33.79 49.02
CA GLN A 249 -14.79 -34.18 50.33
C GLN A 249 -14.31 -33.25 51.45
N THR A 250 -13.03 -32.88 51.44
CA THR A 250 -12.46 -31.97 52.42
C THR A 250 -13.11 -30.59 52.33
N ASN A 251 -13.36 -30.10 51.12
CA ASN A 251 -14.00 -28.81 50.91
C ASN A 251 -15.46 -28.80 51.39
N GLU A 252 -16.23 -29.86 51.13
CA GLU A 252 -17.60 -30.01 51.66
C GLU A 252 -17.61 -30.05 53.19
N ASN A 253 -16.67 -30.80 53.79
CA ASN A 253 -16.52 -30.84 55.25
C ASN A 253 -16.18 -29.45 55.81
N LEU A 254 -15.29 -28.69 55.16
CA LEU A 254 -14.94 -27.34 55.57
C LEU A 254 -16.16 -26.39 55.56
N ASP A 255 -16.99 -26.47 54.52
CA ASP A 255 -18.20 -25.64 54.39
C ASP A 255 -19.24 -25.98 55.48
N SER A 256 -19.38 -27.26 55.82
CA SER A 256 -20.22 -27.71 56.93
C SER A 256 -19.76 -27.18 58.28
N LEU A 257 -18.46 -27.28 58.58
CA LEU A 257 -17.84 -26.77 59.81
C LEU A 257 -17.93 -25.24 59.90
N SER A 258 -17.75 -24.53 58.79
CA SER A 258 -17.94 -23.07 58.73
C SER A 258 -19.38 -22.69 59.05
N SER A 259 -20.35 -23.45 58.54
CA SER A 259 -21.77 -23.24 58.82
C SER A 259 -22.10 -23.50 60.29
N GLU A 260 -21.56 -24.57 60.87
CA GLU A 260 -21.72 -24.89 62.29
C GLU A 260 -21.07 -23.83 63.19
N LYS A 261 -19.85 -23.41 62.86
CA LYS A 261 -19.14 -22.31 63.53
C LYS A 261 -20.01 -21.05 63.59
N ASN A 262 -20.64 -20.68 62.47
CA ASN A 262 -21.50 -19.49 62.42
C ASN A 262 -22.76 -19.64 63.29
N LYS A 263 -23.32 -20.85 63.41
CA LYS A 263 -24.44 -21.13 64.34
C LYS A 263 -24.01 -20.97 65.79
N ILE A 264 -22.91 -21.60 66.19
CA ILE A 264 -22.34 -21.50 67.54
C ILE A 264 -22.05 -20.04 67.89
N LYS A 265 -21.44 -19.30 66.96
CA LYS A 265 -21.19 -17.87 67.12
C LYS A 265 -22.49 -17.08 67.36
N GLY A 266 -23.54 -17.33 66.56
CA GLY A 266 -24.83 -16.68 66.73
C GLY A 266 -25.52 -17.01 68.07
N GLU A 267 -25.42 -18.26 68.54
CA GLU A 267 -25.95 -18.68 69.84
C GLU A 267 -25.24 -17.98 71.01
N ILE A 268 -23.91 -17.92 70.95
CA ILE A 268 -23.09 -17.21 71.93
C ILE A 268 -23.43 -15.71 71.95
N GLU A 269 -23.47 -15.06 70.80
CA GLU A 269 -23.82 -13.63 70.70
C GLU A 269 -25.23 -13.36 71.26
N LEU A 270 -26.19 -14.25 71.00
CA LEU A 270 -27.54 -14.15 71.54
C LEU A 270 -27.57 -14.24 73.07
N GLN A 271 -26.84 -15.19 73.66
CA GLN A 271 -26.78 -15.35 75.11
C GLN A 271 -26.14 -14.12 75.78
N PHE A 272 -25.00 -13.65 75.27
CA PHE A 272 -24.32 -12.48 75.82
C PHE A 272 -25.10 -11.17 75.59
N THR A 273 -25.93 -11.08 74.55
CA THR A 273 -26.85 -9.95 74.37
C THR A 273 -27.84 -9.82 75.52
N LYS A 274 -28.36 -10.95 76.06
CA LYS A 274 -29.28 -10.96 77.21
C LYS A 274 -28.65 -10.32 78.45
N ILE A 275 -27.36 -10.56 78.69
CA ILE A 275 -26.62 -10.08 79.86
C ILE A 275 -25.74 -8.85 79.60
N SER A 276 -25.76 -8.29 78.39
CA SER A 276 -24.96 -7.12 78.00
C SER A 276 -25.17 -5.90 78.91
N ARG A 277 -26.41 -5.66 79.36
CA ARG A 277 -26.76 -4.51 80.23
C ARG A 277 -26.13 -4.60 81.63
N PRO A 278 -26.29 -5.69 82.40
CA PRO A 278 -25.59 -5.83 83.66
C PRO A 278 -24.07 -5.83 83.50
N LEU A 279 -23.52 -6.48 82.46
CA LEU A 279 -22.08 -6.48 82.19
C LEU A 279 -21.53 -5.07 81.93
N ASN A 280 -22.14 -4.31 81.02
CA ASN A 280 -21.75 -2.93 80.74
C ASN A 280 -21.78 -2.04 81.98
N LYS A 281 -22.78 -2.23 82.85
CA LYS A 281 -22.88 -1.46 84.09
C LYS A 281 -21.84 -1.89 85.12
N TYR A 282 -21.53 -3.18 85.18
CA TYR A 282 -20.50 -3.72 86.05
C TYR A 282 -19.13 -3.13 85.75
N VAL A 283 -18.80 -2.85 84.48
CA VAL A 283 -17.56 -2.17 84.07
C VAL A 283 -17.26 -0.94 84.94
N TYR A 284 -18.27 -0.10 85.20
CA TYR A 284 -18.11 1.18 85.92
C TYR A 284 -17.93 1.04 87.42
N VAL A 285 -18.52 0.00 88.03
CA VAL A 285 -18.46 -0.24 89.48
C VAL A 285 -17.41 -1.27 89.86
N SER A 286 -16.77 -1.90 88.87
CA SER A 286 -15.80 -2.96 89.07
C SER A 286 -14.41 -2.44 89.46
N SER A 287 -13.80 -3.09 90.45
CA SER A 287 -12.39 -2.92 90.83
C SER A 287 -11.46 -3.86 90.04
N LEU A 288 -11.89 -4.31 88.86
CA LEU A 288 -11.09 -5.19 88.00
C LEU A 288 -9.82 -4.49 87.52
N ASP A 289 -8.76 -5.27 87.32
CA ASP A 289 -7.51 -4.80 86.75
C ASP A 289 -7.64 -4.54 85.23
N LYS A 290 -6.59 -3.98 84.63
CA LYS A 290 -6.63 -3.56 83.21
C LYS A 290 -6.88 -4.73 82.25
N PRO A 291 -6.25 -5.91 82.40
CA PRO A 291 -6.58 -7.11 81.63
C PRO A 291 -8.03 -7.57 81.75
N GLN A 292 -8.56 -7.71 82.97
CA GLN A 292 -9.92 -8.21 83.20
C GLN A 292 -10.99 -7.22 82.73
N LYS A 293 -10.74 -5.90 82.83
CA LYS A 293 -11.62 -4.87 82.23
C LYS A 293 -11.67 -4.97 80.71
N LYS A 294 -10.54 -5.20 80.05
CA LYS A 294 -10.49 -5.39 78.60
C LYS A 294 -11.25 -6.65 78.17
N LEU A 295 -11.11 -7.74 78.94
CA LEU A 295 -11.85 -8.98 78.72
C LEU A 295 -13.36 -8.76 78.86
N LEU A 296 -13.82 -8.06 79.91
CA LEU A 296 -15.23 -7.71 80.11
C LEU A 296 -15.83 -6.88 78.96
N VAL A 297 -15.10 -5.88 78.46
CA VAL A 297 -15.53 -5.09 77.30
C VAL A 297 -15.66 -5.98 76.06
N THR A 298 -14.67 -6.85 75.83
CA THR A 298 -14.67 -7.74 74.67
C THR A 298 -15.77 -8.81 74.76
N LEU A 299 -16.09 -9.32 75.95
CA LEU A 299 -17.23 -10.21 76.19
C LEU A 299 -18.58 -9.58 75.80
N THR A 300 -18.67 -8.25 75.85
CA THR A 300 -19.90 -7.53 75.52
C THR A 300 -20.01 -7.19 74.04
N GLU A 301 -18.88 -7.01 73.35
CA GLU A 301 -18.81 -6.64 71.93
C GLU A 301 -18.67 -7.84 71.00
N ASN A 302 -17.83 -8.82 71.36
CA ASN A 302 -17.57 -10.01 70.56
C ASN A 302 -17.22 -11.21 71.49
N PRO A 303 -18.23 -11.79 72.15
CA PRO A 303 -18.05 -12.87 73.13
C PRO A 303 -17.41 -14.13 72.54
N TYR A 304 -17.72 -14.46 71.28
CA TYR A 304 -17.22 -15.66 70.61
C TYR A 304 -15.68 -15.72 70.57
N ASP A 305 -15.03 -14.60 70.27
CA ASP A 305 -13.57 -14.56 70.09
C ASP A 305 -12.79 -14.67 71.41
N VAL A 306 -13.44 -14.49 72.56
CA VAL A 306 -12.80 -14.51 73.88
C VAL A 306 -13.18 -15.70 74.75
N LEU A 307 -14.17 -16.50 74.35
CA LEU A 307 -14.56 -17.76 74.99
C LEU A 307 -13.58 -18.88 74.62
N ILE A 308 -12.34 -18.72 75.10
CA ILE A 308 -11.26 -19.68 74.97
C ILE A 308 -10.82 -20.17 76.36
N ASP A 309 -10.24 -21.37 76.43
CA ASP A 309 -9.87 -22.02 77.69
C ASP A 309 -8.99 -21.16 78.59
N SER A 310 -8.09 -20.36 78.01
CA SER A 310 -7.20 -19.49 78.77
C SER A 310 -7.92 -18.37 79.54
N ASN A 311 -9.08 -17.93 79.06
CA ASN A 311 -9.84 -16.84 79.66
C ASN A 311 -10.98 -17.35 80.55
N MET A 312 -11.30 -18.65 80.50
CA MET A 312 -12.50 -19.23 81.09
C MET A 312 -12.69 -18.86 82.58
N GLN A 313 -11.62 -18.99 83.39
CA GLN A 313 -11.68 -18.69 84.82
C GLN A 313 -11.98 -17.21 85.11
N ASP A 314 -11.34 -16.31 84.36
CA ASP A 314 -11.59 -14.87 84.48
C ASP A 314 -13.01 -14.50 84.03
N ILE A 315 -13.52 -15.12 82.96
CA ILE A 315 -14.89 -14.91 82.47
C ILE A 315 -15.91 -15.35 83.53
N ILE A 316 -15.73 -16.54 84.11
CA ILE A 316 -16.58 -17.04 85.19
C ILE A 316 -16.56 -16.08 86.38
N GLN A 317 -15.37 -15.64 86.80
CA GLN A 317 -15.22 -14.69 87.90
C GLN A 317 -15.93 -13.36 87.62
N ILE A 318 -15.85 -12.85 86.39
CA ILE A 318 -16.52 -11.62 85.93
C ILE A 318 -18.05 -11.81 85.97
N LEU A 319 -18.57 -12.92 85.46
CA LEU A 319 -20.00 -13.23 85.44
C LEU A 319 -20.56 -13.39 86.86
N GLU A 320 -19.89 -14.14 87.74
CA GLU A 320 -20.27 -14.28 89.14
C GLU A 320 -20.25 -12.96 89.89
N SER A 321 -19.23 -12.14 89.65
CA SER A 321 -19.10 -10.83 90.30
C SER A 321 -20.16 -9.86 89.79
N THR A 322 -20.51 -9.92 88.50
CA THR A 322 -21.62 -9.18 87.92
C THR A 322 -22.94 -9.60 88.54
N ARG A 323 -23.17 -10.92 88.71
CA ARG A 323 -24.35 -11.47 89.39
C ARG A 323 -24.49 -10.98 90.83
N LYS A 324 -23.41 -11.07 91.62
CA LYS A 324 -23.33 -10.55 92.99
C LYS A 324 -23.56 -9.04 93.02
N GLY A 325 -23.07 -8.32 92.02
CA GLY A 325 -23.30 -6.89 91.85
C GLY A 325 -24.77 -6.53 91.62
N VAL A 326 -25.46 -7.30 90.79
CA VAL A 326 -26.91 -7.16 90.57
C VAL A 326 -27.69 -7.49 91.85
N GLN A 327 -27.35 -8.59 92.53
CA GLN A 327 -28.02 -9.03 93.76
C GLN A 327 -27.85 -8.04 94.91
N SER A 328 -26.67 -7.45 95.07
CA SER A 328 -26.37 -6.45 96.10
C SER A 328 -26.89 -5.05 95.78
N GLY A 329 -27.44 -4.83 94.57
CA GLY A 329 -27.90 -3.53 94.10
C GLY A 329 -26.80 -2.57 93.65
N SER A 330 -25.52 -2.99 93.68
CA SER A 330 -24.40 -2.19 93.19
C SER A 330 -24.38 -2.07 91.65
N VAL A 331 -24.98 -3.04 90.94
CA VAL A 331 -25.27 -2.98 89.50
C VAL A 331 -26.77 -2.79 89.29
N SER A 332 -27.18 -1.56 88.98
CA SER A 332 -28.59 -1.22 88.78
C SER A 332 -29.15 -1.83 87.48
N VAL A 333 -30.10 -2.76 87.57
CA VAL A 333 -30.84 -3.30 86.42
C VAL A 333 -32.34 -3.01 86.53
N LYS A 334 -33.09 -3.17 85.44
CA LYS A 334 -34.55 -2.92 85.44
C LYS A 334 -35.33 -4.04 86.14
N ASP A 335 -34.89 -5.28 85.94
CA ASP A 335 -35.51 -6.50 86.44
C ASP A 335 -34.40 -7.37 87.03
N VAL A 336 -34.35 -7.43 88.36
CA VAL A 336 -33.25 -8.06 89.10
C VAL A 336 -33.31 -9.58 88.93
N ASP A 337 -34.49 -10.17 89.13
CA ASP A 337 -34.70 -11.62 89.04
C ASP A 337 -34.41 -12.14 87.63
N LYS A 338 -34.89 -11.43 86.59
CA LYS A 338 -34.61 -11.78 85.20
C LYS A 338 -33.13 -11.68 84.86
N SER A 339 -32.45 -10.60 85.30
CA SER A 339 -31.02 -10.41 85.01
C SER A 339 -30.17 -11.48 85.72
N MET A 340 -30.51 -11.83 86.97
CA MET A 340 -29.82 -12.90 87.70
C MET A 340 -30.03 -14.25 87.02
N SER A 341 -31.27 -14.58 86.64
CA SER A 341 -31.59 -15.82 85.94
C SER A 341 -30.87 -15.94 84.59
N GLN A 342 -30.72 -14.86 83.85
CA GLN A 342 -30.01 -14.87 82.56
C GLN A 342 -28.49 -15.00 82.72
N ILE A 343 -27.91 -14.44 83.79
CA ILE A 343 -26.50 -14.65 84.13
C ILE A 343 -26.28 -16.10 84.59
N ASP A 344 -27.21 -16.66 85.37
CA ASP A 344 -27.18 -18.06 85.78
C ASP A 344 -27.30 -19.03 84.60
N GLU A 345 -28.17 -18.73 83.62
CA GLU A 345 -28.27 -19.47 82.35
C GLU A 345 -26.94 -19.45 81.57
N THR A 346 -26.17 -18.37 81.66
CA THR A 346 -24.88 -18.24 80.96
C THR A 346 -23.72 -18.89 81.74
N LEU A 347 -23.86 -19.06 83.06
CA LEU A 347 -22.86 -19.70 83.93
C LEU A 347 -23.01 -21.23 84.00
N SER A 348 -24.21 -21.74 83.74
CA SER A 348 -24.51 -23.18 83.66
C SER A 348 -24.02 -23.79 82.36
#